data_AF-A0A6B3I546-F1
#
_entry.id   AF-A0A6B3I546-F1
#
_cell.length_a   1.000
_cell.length_b   1.000
_cell.length_c   1.000
_cell.angle_alpha   90.00
_cell.angle_beta   90.00
_cell.angle_gamma   90.00
#
_symmetry.space_group_name_H-M   'P 1'
#
loop_
_entity.id
_entity.type
_entity.pdbx_description
1 polymer ?
#
loop_
_entity_poly.entity_id
_entity_poly.type
_entity_poly.pdbx_seq_one_letter_code
_entity_poly.pdbx_strand_id
1 'polypeptide(L)' 'TPLLDIGEEAGVLMPSGCRMGICFGCVTPLKAGAVRDLRTGEITEAEPGVLIQTCVSAAAGPCDIER' A
#
# COMPACT_ATOMS: atom_id res chain seq x y z
N THR A 1 -2.78 8.46 6.16
CA THR A 1 -2.54 8.82 4.75
C THR A 1 -2.25 7.57 3.96
N PRO A 2 -2.83 7.39 2.76
CA PRO A 2 -2.49 6.29 1.85
C PRO A 2 -0.99 6.24 1.54
N LEU A 3 -0.43 5.04 1.41
CA LEU A 3 0.96 4.80 1.01
C LEU A 3 1.24 5.35 -0.38
N LEU A 4 0.24 5.32 -1.28
CA LEU A 4 0.35 5.91 -2.61
C LEU A 4 0.70 7.40 -2.50
N ASP A 5 -0.05 8.16 -1.71
CA ASP A 5 0.14 9.61 -1.57
C ASP A 5 1.52 9.92 -0.97
N ILE A 6 1.95 9.16 0.05
CA ILE A 6 3.28 9.31 0.67
C ILE A 6 4.40 9.09 -0.36
N GLY A 7 4.27 8.05 -1.20
CA GLY A 7 5.26 7.76 -2.24
C GLY A 7 5.33 8.88 -3.29
N GLU A 8 4.18 9.37 -3.74
CA GLU A 8 4.10 10.47 -4.71
C GLU A 8 4.64 11.79 -4.16
N GLU A 9 4.33 12.12 -2.91
CA GLU A 9 4.89 13.29 -2.19
C GLU A 9 6.41 13.19 -2.05
N ALA A 10 6.95 11.97 -1.90
CA ALA A 10 8.39 11.71 -1.90
C ALA A 10 9.03 11.69 -3.31
N GLY A 11 8.26 11.94 -4.37
CA GLY A 11 8.74 11.93 -5.76
C GLY A 11 8.92 10.53 -6.34
N VAL A 12 8.40 9.49 -5.70
CA VAL A 12 8.40 8.12 -6.22
C VAL A 12 7.28 8.00 -7.25
N LEU A 13 7.62 7.49 -8.44
CA LEU A 13 6.62 7.10 -9.43
C LEU A 13 5.96 5.80 -8.97
N MET A 14 4.80 5.93 -8.33
CA MET A 14 4.02 4.82 -7.79
C MET A 14 3.03 4.27 -8.82
N PRO A 15 2.81 2.94 -8.89
CA PRO A 15 1.69 2.37 -9.61
C PRO A 15 0.36 2.95 -9.09
N SER A 16 -0.46 3.48 -10.00
CA SER A 16 -1.71 4.12 -9.64
C SER A 16 -2.82 3.79 -10.64
N GLY A 17 -4.05 4.01 -10.20
CA GLY A 17 -5.25 3.75 -10.98
C GLY A 17 -6.42 4.55 -10.41
N CYS A 18 -7.54 3.88 -10.10
CA CYS A 18 -8.76 4.53 -9.61
C CYS A 18 -8.63 5.29 -8.27
N ARG A 19 -7.58 5.05 -7.48
CA ARG A 19 -7.37 5.58 -6.11
C ARG A 19 -8.48 5.29 -5.09
N MET A 20 -9.39 4.38 -5.41
CA MET A 20 -10.53 3.99 -4.57
C MET A 20 -10.45 2.52 -4.10
N GLY A 21 -9.39 1.81 -4.44
CA GLY A 21 -9.19 0.40 -4.05
C GLY A 21 -10.04 -0.63 -4.80
N ILE A 22 -10.54 -0.27 -6.01
CA ILE A 22 -11.44 -1.14 -6.81
C ILE A 22 -10.82 -1.66 -8.11
N CYS A 23 -9.83 -0.96 -8.68
CA CYS A 23 -9.26 -1.32 -9.98
C CYS A 23 -8.01 -2.20 -9.89
N PHE A 24 -7.43 -2.35 -8.69
CA PHE A 24 -6.17 -3.06 -8.44
C PHE A 24 -4.92 -2.55 -9.19
N GLY A 25 -4.99 -1.45 -9.95
CA GLY A 25 -3.81 -0.85 -10.60
C GLY A 25 -2.74 -0.27 -9.66
N CYS A 26 -3.06 -0.12 -8.36
CA CYS A 26 -2.12 0.37 -7.33
C CYS A 26 -1.50 -0.78 -6.49
N VAL A 27 -1.67 -2.04 -6.92
CA VAL A 27 -1.15 -3.19 -6.15
C VAL A 27 0.36 -3.29 -6.21
N THR A 28 0.97 -3.62 -5.08
CA THR A 28 2.40 -3.95 -5.01
C THR A 28 2.68 -4.96 -3.89
N PRO A 29 3.73 -5.79 -4.00
CA PRO A 29 4.17 -6.65 -2.90
C PRO A 29 4.56 -5.90 -1.63
N LEU A 30 4.10 -6.41 -0.48
CA LEU A 30 4.56 -5.98 0.84
C LEU A 30 5.77 -6.85 1.24
N LYS A 31 6.96 -6.26 1.32
CA LYS A 31 8.22 -6.97 1.57
C LYS A 31 8.53 -7.14 3.05
N ALA A 32 8.15 -6.18 3.89
CA ALA A 32 8.35 -6.23 5.33
C ALA A 32 7.34 -5.36 6.09
N GLY A 33 7.13 -5.67 7.37
CA GLY A 33 6.28 -4.88 8.28
C GLY A 33 4.80 -5.18 8.12
N ALA A 34 3.96 -4.18 8.41
CA ALA A 34 2.52 -4.29 8.33
C ALA A 34 1.86 -3.02 7.81
N VAL A 35 0.72 -3.19 7.15
CA VAL A 35 -0.12 -2.10 6.67
C VAL A 35 -1.55 -2.26 7.19
N ARG A 36 -2.28 -1.15 7.23
CA ARG A 36 -3.69 -1.10 7.59
C ARG A 36 -4.51 -0.68 6.38
N ASP A 37 -5.54 -1.45 6.04
CA ASP A 37 -6.57 -1.01 5.09
C ASP A 37 -7.36 0.15 5.72
N LEU A 38 -7.38 1.31 5.05
CA LEU A 38 -8.01 2.53 5.55
C LEU A 38 -9.55 2.47 5.51
N ARG A 39 -10.12 1.53 4.75
CA ARG A 39 -11.58 1.37 4.62
C ARG A 39 -12.13 0.45 5.72
N THR A 40 -11.39 -0.60 6.05
CA THR A 40 -11.85 -1.65 6.99
C THR A 40 -11.14 -1.59 8.34
N GLY A 41 -9.95 -1.00 8.41
CA GLY A 41 -9.08 -1.02 9.58
C GLY A 41 -8.30 -2.33 9.75
N GLU A 42 -8.46 -3.31 8.85
CA GLU A 42 -7.77 -4.59 8.89
C GLU A 42 -6.26 -4.42 8.75
N ILE A 43 -5.49 -5.20 9.52
CA ILE A 43 -4.03 -5.22 9.46
C ILE A 43 -3.58 -6.40 8.59
N THR A 44 -2.71 -6.12 7.63
CA THR A 44 -2.04 -7.11 6.80
C THR A 44 -0.55 -7.08 7.12
N GLU A 45 -0.01 -8.22 7.54
CA GLU A 45 1.42 -8.40 7.80
C GLU A 45 2.13 -8.93 6.54
N ALA A 46 3.42 -8.60 6.42
CA ALA A 46 4.25 -9.04 5.32
C ALA A 46 4.48 -10.56 5.38
N GLU A 47 4.04 -11.25 4.35
CA GLU A 47 4.31 -12.68 4.12
C GLU A 47 4.62 -12.91 2.64
N PRO A 48 5.30 -14.01 2.26
CA PRO A 48 5.62 -14.30 0.87
C PRO A 48 4.39 -14.28 -0.04
N GLY A 49 4.39 -13.39 -1.03
CA GLY A 49 3.32 -13.25 -2.02
C GLY A 49 2.15 -12.35 -1.60
N VAL A 50 2.19 -11.73 -0.43
CA VAL A 50 1.17 -10.74 -0.03
C VAL A 50 1.26 -9.49 -0.90
N LEU A 51 0.14 -9.15 -1.52
CA LEU A 51 -0.05 -7.93 -2.28
C LEU A 51 -0.94 -6.98 -1.49
N ILE A 52 -0.63 -5.69 -1.56
CA ILE A 52 -1.42 -4.63 -0.94
C ILE A 52 -1.82 -3.59 -1.97
N GLN A 53 -2.95 -2.91 -1.75
CA GLN A 53 -3.36 -1.77 -2.56
C GLN A 53 -2.86 -0.47 -1.90
N THR A 54 -1.78 0.12 -2.41
CA THR A 54 -1.14 1.31 -1.80
C THR A 54 -2.07 2.51 -1.69
N CYS A 55 -3.03 2.63 -2.60
CA CYS A 55 -4.02 3.71 -2.64
C CYS A 55 -5.06 3.67 -1.51
N VAL A 56 -5.19 2.56 -0.79
CA VAL A 56 -6.11 2.43 0.36
C VAL A 56 -5.44 1.81 1.59
N SER A 57 -4.12 1.59 1.54
CA SER A 57 -3.34 1.06 2.66
C SER A 57 -2.51 2.18 3.28
N ALA A 58 -2.40 2.20 4.61
CA ALA A 58 -1.46 3.05 5.34
C ALA A 58 -0.47 2.18 6.12
N ALA A 59 0.73 2.69 6.38
CA ALA A 59 1.68 2.02 7.26
C ALA A 59 1.07 1.76 8.65
N ALA A 60 1.20 0.53 9.17
CA ALA A 60 0.84 0.14 10.54
C ALA A 60 2.08 -0.03 11.42
N GLY A 61 3.17 0.66 11.06
CA GLY A 61 4.51 0.51 11.62
C GLY A 61 5.54 0.68 10.50
N PRO A 62 6.85 0.54 10.79
CA PRO A 62 7.86 0.46 9.73
C PRO A 62 7.51 -0.67 8.76
N CYS A 63 7.45 -0.35 7.47
CA CYS A 63 7.15 -1.32 6.42
C CYS A 63 7.98 -1.03 5.15
N ASP A 64 8.16 -2.06 4.34
CA ASP A 64 8.84 -2.00 3.04
C ASP A 64 7.92 -2.56 1.96
N ILE A 65 7.81 -1.85 0.83
CA ILE A 65 6.93 -2.19 -0.29
C ILE A 65 7.73 -2.12 -1.59
N GLU A 66 7.41 -3.00 -2.53
CA GLU A 66 8.06 -2.97 -3.84
C GLU A 66 7.58 -1.76 -4.65
N ARG A 67 8.46 -1.21 -5.48
CA ARG A 67 8.17 -0.06 -6.35
C ARG A 67 7.53 -0.51 -7.65
#